data_AF-A0A372NYF1-F1
#
_entry.id   AF-A0A372NYF1-F1
#
_cell.length_a   1.000
_cell.length_b   1.000
_cell.length_c   1.000
_cell.angle_alpha   90.00
_cell.angle_beta   90.00
_cell.angle_gamma   90.00
#
_symmetry.space_group_name_H-M   'P 1'
#
loop_
_entity.id
_entity.type
_entity.pdbx_description
1 polymer ?
#
loop_
_entity_poly.entity_id
_entity_poly.type
_entity_poly.pdbx_seq_one_letter_code
_entity_poly.pdbx_strand_id
1 'polypeptide(L)'
;MNKQIRFLIIAIGAMASMAGCNRGKTTRIINSTDNHRQEIKYSGSVVFNRDSTDIAHISNRGYLFFDEDGKKLRAENDGKDHVVYSFNGDSFVNLLSTEQRAFVAHAVKAIIRERAKLNR
;
A
#
# COMPACT_ATOMS: atom_id res chain seq x y z
N MET A 1 6.98 -22.62 62.72
CA MET A 1 7.94 -22.85 61.62
C MET A 1 7.23 -23.63 60.52
N ASN A 2 7.20 -23.32 59.22
CA ASN A 2 7.67 -22.20 58.40
C ASN A 2 6.74 -22.13 57.16
N LYS A 3 6.18 -20.94 56.88
CA LYS A 3 5.33 -20.61 55.73
C LYS A 3 6.20 -20.39 54.48
N GLN A 4 6.66 -21.45 53.80
CA GLN A 4 7.54 -21.32 52.61
C GLN A 4 7.34 -22.44 51.57
N ILE A 5 6.10 -22.85 51.27
CA ILE A 5 5.85 -23.66 50.06
C ILE A 5 4.71 -23.00 49.28
N ARG A 6 5.07 -21.90 48.63
CA ARG A 6 4.26 -21.13 47.70
C ARG A 6 4.54 -21.65 46.29
N PHE A 7 3.49 -22.16 45.64
CA PHE A 7 3.29 -22.14 44.19
C PHE A 7 4.41 -22.71 43.31
N LEU A 8 4.68 -24.01 43.44
CA LEU A 8 5.18 -24.80 42.32
C LEU A 8 3.95 -25.26 41.51
N ILE A 9 4.02 -25.23 40.17
CA ILE A 9 2.98 -25.66 39.20
C ILE A 9 1.98 -24.55 38.79
N ILE A 10 2.44 -23.48 38.13
CA ILE A 10 1.75 -22.89 36.95
C ILE A 10 2.83 -22.25 36.06
N ALA A 11 3.66 -23.06 35.40
CA ALA A 11 4.73 -22.54 34.55
C ALA A 11 4.99 -23.41 33.32
N ILE A 12 3.97 -23.95 32.67
CA ILE A 12 4.04 -24.41 31.27
C ILE A 12 2.63 -24.22 30.69
N GLY A 13 2.47 -23.36 29.68
CA GLY A 13 1.20 -23.30 28.94
C GLY A 13 0.79 -21.97 28.31
N ALA A 14 1.66 -20.96 28.25
CA ALA A 14 1.32 -19.68 27.61
C ALA A 14 2.42 -19.17 26.66
N MET A 15 2.99 -20.05 25.82
CA MET A 15 3.99 -19.68 24.82
C MET A 15 3.57 -19.98 23.37
N ALA A 16 2.29 -19.81 23.05
CA ALA A 16 1.81 -19.93 21.67
C ALA A 16 0.79 -18.84 21.32
N SER A 17 1.20 -17.58 21.38
CA SER A 17 0.40 -16.48 20.78
C SER A 17 1.26 -15.30 20.33
N MET A 18 2.44 -15.57 19.75
CA MET A 18 3.17 -14.56 19.00
C MET A 18 3.47 -15.02 17.58
N ALA A 19 2.46 -15.55 16.88
CA ALA A 19 2.40 -15.38 15.44
C ALA A 19 2.06 -13.90 15.17
N GLY A 20 3.02 -13.02 15.44
CA GLY A 20 2.91 -11.60 15.16
C GLY A 20 2.64 -11.43 13.67
N CYS A 21 1.41 -11.05 13.33
CA CYS A 21 1.01 -10.68 11.99
C CYS A 21 1.78 -9.44 11.53
N ASN A 22 3.03 -9.61 11.12
CA ASN A 22 3.76 -8.65 10.29
C ASN A 22 3.40 -8.84 8.80
N ARG A 23 2.11 -9.06 8.52
CA ARG A 23 1.61 -8.95 7.14
C ARG A 23 1.58 -7.45 6.84
N GLY A 24 2.38 -7.02 5.86
CA GLY A 24 2.62 -5.62 5.54
C GLY A 24 1.34 -4.78 5.60
N LYS A 25 1.43 -3.61 6.27
CA LYS A 25 0.29 -2.71 6.42
C LYS A 25 -0.19 -2.31 5.02
N THR A 26 -1.43 -2.70 4.71
CA THR A 26 -2.13 -2.26 3.50
C THR A 26 -3.06 -1.11 3.89
N THR A 27 -3.07 -0.05 3.11
CA THR A 27 -4.03 1.03 3.23
C THR A 27 -5.00 0.96 2.05
N ARG A 28 -6.29 1.18 2.32
CA ARG A 28 -7.35 1.30 1.30
C ARG A 28 -8.17 2.54 1.62
N ILE A 29 -8.28 3.44 0.64
CA ILE A 29 -9.10 4.66 0.69
C ILE A 29 -10.15 4.51 -0.40
N ILE A 30 -11.42 4.70 -0.06
CA ILE A 30 -12.52 4.66 -1.01
C ILE A 30 -13.28 5.95 -0.86
N ASN A 31 -13.33 6.73 -1.94
CA ASN A 31 -14.17 7.89 -2.08
C ASN A 31 -15.28 7.54 -3.06
N SER A 32 -16.53 7.63 -2.62
CA SER A 32 -17.68 7.40 -3.49
C SER A 32 -18.70 8.51 -3.24
N THR A 33 -19.05 9.21 -4.31
CA THR A 33 -20.19 10.13 -4.39
C THR A 33 -21.11 9.67 -5.52
N ASP A 34 -22.27 10.32 -5.69
CA ASP A 34 -23.27 9.90 -6.68
C ASP A 34 -22.73 9.82 -8.13
N ASN A 35 -21.73 10.65 -8.46
CA ASN A 35 -21.18 10.76 -9.81
C ASN A 35 -19.68 10.45 -9.92
N HIS A 36 -19.03 10.04 -8.83
CA HIS A 36 -17.59 9.81 -8.82
C HIS A 36 -17.20 8.68 -7.88
N ARG A 37 -16.36 7.78 -8.37
CA ARG A 37 -15.80 6.70 -7.57
C ARG A 37 -14.30 6.65 -7.73
N GLN A 38 -13.61 6.70 -6.60
CA GLN A 38 -12.17 6.57 -6.54
C GLN A 38 -11.78 5.55 -5.47
N GLU A 39 -10.89 4.63 -5.83
CA GLU A 39 -10.29 3.66 -4.92
C GLU A 39 -8.77 3.76 -5.00
N ILE A 40 -8.14 3.96 -3.84
CA ILE A 40 -6.69 3.96 -3.68
C ILE A 40 -6.35 2.80 -2.76
N LYS A 41 -5.48 1.90 -3.18
CA LYS A 41 -5.00 0.80 -2.35
C LYS A 41 -3.49 0.69 -2.48
N TYR A 42 -2.78 0.62 -1.36
CA TYR A 42 -1.33 0.46 -1.40
C TYR A 42 -0.81 -0.37 -0.23
N SER A 43 0.33 -1.01 -0.44
CA SER A 43 1.05 -1.78 0.57
C SER A 43 2.55 -1.50 0.45
N GLY A 44 3.24 -1.52 1.59
CA GLY A 44 4.67 -1.19 1.65
C GLY A 44 4.93 0.31 1.56
N SER A 45 6.18 0.67 1.25
CA SER A 45 6.59 2.06 1.04
C SER A 45 6.38 2.43 -0.43
N VAL A 46 5.67 3.54 -0.66
CA VAL A 46 5.53 4.15 -1.99
C VAL A 46 6.05 5.58 -1.89
N VAL A 47 7.07 5.89 -2.68
CA VAL A 47 7.74 7.18 -2.71
C VAL A 47 7.43 7.84 -4.06
N PHE A 48 6.84 9.03 -4.01
CA PHE A 48 6.60 9.84 -5.20
C PHE A 48 7.84 10.71 -5.50
N ASN A 49 8.03 11.06 -6.77
CA ASN A 49 9.08 12.00 -7.15
C ASN A 49 8.81 13.41 -6.58
N ARG A 50 9.83 14.27 -6.61
CA ARG A 50 9.76 15.63 -6.08
C ARG A 50 8.62 16.46 -6.68
N ASP A 51 8.35 16.27 -7.97
CA ASP A 51 7.34 17.03 -8.70
C ASP A 51 5.92 16.48 -8.52
N SER A 52 5.76 15.37 -7.77
CA SER A 52 4.48 14.72 -7.53
C SER A 52 3.74 14.33 -8.82
N THR A 53 4.50 13.82 -9.79
CA THR A 53 4.02 13.41 -11.12
C THR A 53 4.34 11.96 -11.46
N ASP A 54 5.19 11.31 -10.66
CA ASP A 54 5.64 9.94 -10.92
C ASP A 54 5.91 9.20 -9.61
N ILE A 55 6.02 7.87 -9.69
CA ILE A 55 6.41 7.01 -8.58
C ILE A 55 7.91 6.75 -8.69
N ALA A 56 8.66 7.28 -7.74
CA ALA A 56 10.11 7.13 -7.70
C ALA A 56 10.55 5.75 -7.18
N HIS A 57 9.81 5.19 -6.22
CA HIS A 57 10.15 3.90 -5.63
C HIS A 57 8.93 3.21 -5.02
N ILE A 58 8.88 1.89 -5.15
CA ILE A 58 7.97 1.01 -4.40
C ILE A 58 8.83 -0.05 -3.72
N SER A 59 8.64 -0.26 -2.42
CA SER A 59 9.35 -1.31 -1.69
C SER A 59 9.09 -2.69 -2.29
N ASN A 60 10.03 -3.62 -2.15
CA ASN A 60 9.84 -5.01 -2.62
C ASN A 60 8.53 -5.63 -2.07
N ARG A 61 7.76 -6.28 -2.95
CA ARG A 61 6.39 -6.81 -2.69
C ARG A 61 5.33 -5.75 -2.33
N GLY A 62 5.69 -4.47 -2.40
CA GLY A 62 4.76 -3.36 -2.32
C GLY A 62 4.03 -3.15 -3.64
N TYR A 63 2.91 -2.44 -3.56
CA TYR A 63 2.13 -2.06 -4.73
C TYR A 63 1.35 -0.79 -4.45
N LEU A 64 0.95 -0.14 -5.53
CA LEU A 64 -0.04 0.92 -5.56
C LEU A 64 -1.09 0.55 -6.59
N PHE A 65 -2.35 0.67 -6.21
CA PHE A 65 -3.51 0.51 -7.07
C PHE A 65 -4.35 1.77 -6.96
N PHE A 66 -4.77 2.28 -8.11
CA PHE A 66 -5.61 3.44 -8.26
C PHE A 66 -6.70 3.10 -9.28
N ASP A 67 -7.96 3.26 -8.88
CA ASP A 67 -9.13 3.18 -9.76
C ASP A 67 -9.87 4.49 -9.63
N GLU A 68 -10.15 5.15 -10.75
CA GLU A 68 -10.98 6.33 -10.79
C GLU A 68 -11.94 6.24 -11.97
N ASP A 69 -13.23 6.19 -11.65
CA ASP A 69 -14.33 6.10 -12.61
C ASP A 69 -14.11 4.97 -13.64
N GLY A 70 -13.53 3.85 -13.19
CA GLY A 70 -13.27 2.64 -13.97
C GLY A 70 -11.91 2.60 -14.67
N LYS A 71 -11.16 3.70 -14.69
CA LYS A 71 -9.79 3.73 -15.21
C LYS A 71 -8.83 3.27 -14.12
N LYS A 72 -8.07 2.22 -14.41
CA LYS A 72 -7.23 1.54 -13.42
C LYS A 72 -5.75 1.70 -13.73
N LEU A 73 -4.98 1.92 -12.66
CA LEU A 73 -3.53 1.91 -12.63
C LEU A 73 -3.08 0.98 -11.52
N ARG A 74 -2.15 0.08 -11.82
CA ARG A 74 -1.41 -0.72 -10.84
C ARG A 74 0.07 -0.50 -11.05
N ALA A 75 0.79 -0.16 -10.00
CA ALA A 75 2.23 0.03 -10.01
C ALA A 75 2.90 -0.86 -8.96
N GLU A 76 3.98 -1.54 -9.34
CA GLU A 76 4.73 -2.47 -8.47
C GLU A 76 6.23 -2.40 -8.73
N ASN A 77 7.02 -2.96 -7.82
CA ASN A 77 8.45 -3.17 -8.03
C ASN A 77 8.67 -4.46 -8.87
N ASP A 78 9.49 -4.40 -9.91
CA ASP A 78 9.79 -5.54 -10.80
C ASP A 78 10.74 -6.59 -10.20
N GLY A 79 11.15 -6.43 -8.95
CA GLY A 79 12.15 -7.24 -8.26
C GLY A 79 13.59 -6.78 -8.53
N LYS A 80 13.79 -5.73 -9.34
CA LYS A 80 15.09 -5.10 -9.66
C LYS A 80 15.09 -3.61 -9.33
N ASP A 81 14.22 -3.20 -8.41
CA ASP A 81 14.05 -1.80 -7.99
C ASP A 81 13.54 -0.83 -9.06
N HIS A 82 12.96 -1.35 -10.15
CA HIS A 82 12.22 -0.52 -11.09
C HIS A 82 10.71 -0.57 -10.82
N VAL A 83 10.04 0.55 -11.06
CA VAL A 83 8.58 0.61 -11.02
C VAL A 83 8.03 0.20 -12.39
N VAL A 84 7.12 -0.77 -12.39
CA VAL A 84 6.36 -1.21 -13.56
C VAL A 84 4.88 -0.93 -13.38
N TYR A 85 4.19 -0.68 -14.49
CA TYR A 85 2.81 -0.21 -14.51
C TYR A 85 1.89 -1.11 -15.34
N SER A 86 0.71 -1.42 -14.83
CA SER A 86 -0.39 -2.06 -15.55
C SER A 86 -1.58 -1.11 -15.59
N PHE A 87 -2.17 -0.94 -16.76
CA PHE A 87 -3.33 -0.07 -16.98
C PHE A 87 -4.53 -0.95 -17.32
N ASN A 88 -5.67 -0.72 -16.67
CA ASN A 88 -6.92 -1.46 -16.94
C ASN A 88 -6.83 -3.00 -16.88
N GLY A 89 -5.80 -3.55 -16.23
CA GLY A 89 -5.57 -5.00 -16.14
C GLY A 89 -4.68 -5.57 -17.25
N ASP A 90 -4.10 -4.72 -18.11
CA ASP A 90 -3.15 -5.12 -19.13
C ASP A 90 -1.81 -5.58 -18.52
N SER A 91 -0.94 -6.13 -19.37
CA SER A 91 0.43 -6.48 -19.00
C SER A 91 1.21 -5.30 -18.43
N PHE A 92 2.15 -5.60 -17.54
CA PHE A 92 3.04 -4.59 -16.99
C PHE A 92 4.00 -4.02 -18.05
N VAL A 93 4.17 -2.70 -18.04
CA VAL A 93 5.07 -1.94 -18.89
C VAL A 93 5.96 -1.02 -18.04
N ASN A 94 7.17 -0.75 -18.52
CA ASN A 94 8.10 0.21 -17.93
C ASN A 94 8.30 1.46 -18.83
N LEU A 95 7.84 1.40 -20.08
CA LEU A 95 7.85 2.52 -21.01
C LEU A 95 6.44 3.05 -21.18
N LEU A 96 6.22 4.26 -20.67
CA LEU A 96 4.90 4.89 -20.67
C LEU A 96 4.72 5.80 -21.89
N SER A 97 3.57 5.67 -22.55
CA SER A 97 3.09 6.65 -23.52
C SER A 97 2.84 8.01 -22.84
N THR A 98 2.65 9.07 -23.65
CA THR A 98 2.32 10.40 -23.12
C THR A 98 1.02 10.38 -22.31
N GLU A 99 0.00 9.66 -22.79
CA GLU A 99 -1.28 9.52 -22.10
C GLU A 99 -1.15 8.74 -20.79
N GLN A 100 -0.38 7.66 -20.80
CA GLN A 100 -0.12 6.86 -19.60
C GLN A 100 0.63 7.67 -18.54
N ARG A 101 1.63 8.47 -18.92
CA ARG A 101 2.32 9.39 -18.00
C ARG A 101 1.38 10.43 -17.42
N ALA A 102 0.52 11.02 -18.24
CA ALA A 102 -0.47 11.98 -17.76
C ALA A 102 -1.42 11.33 -16.73
N PHE A 103 -1.84 10.09 -16.96
CA PHE A 103 -2.68 9.36 -16.01
C PHE A 103 -1.95 9.00 -14.72
N VAL A 104 -0.69 8.57 -14.78
CA VAL A 104 0.15 8.36 -13.58
C VAL A 104 0.28 9.64 -12.77
N ALA A 105 0.60 10.76 -13.43
CA ALA A 105 0.73 12.06 -12.75
C ALA A 105 -0.58 12.50 -12.09
N HIS A 106 -1.71 12.26 -12.74
CA HIS A 106 -3.03 12.51 -12.17
C HIS A 106 -3.28 11.66 -10.93
N ALA A 107 -3.04 10.34 -11.01
CA ALA A 107 -3.19 9.42 -9.90
C ALA A 107 -2.31 9.80 -8.69
N VAL A 108 -1.03 10.14 -8.93
CA VAL A 108 -0.10 10.57 -7.87
C VAL A 108 -0.64 11.80 -7.13
N LYS A 109 -1.07 12.82 -7.87
CA LYS A 109 -1.64 14.05 -7.28
C LYS A 109 -2.91 13.77 -6.48
N ALA A 110 -3.79 12.93 -7.00
CA ALA A 110 -5.01 12.51 -6.30
C ALA A 110 -4.67 11.81 -4.98
N ILE A 111 -3.73 10.86 -5.00
CA ILE A 111 -3.33 10.10 -3.80
C ILE A 111 -2.71 11.02 -2.74
N ILE A 112 -1.83 11.94 -3.13
CA ILE A 112 -1.24 12.91 -2.20
C ILE A 112 -2.33 13.77 -1.55
N ARG A 113 -3.30 14.24 -2.34
CA ARG A 113 -4.44 15.03 -1.84
C ARG A 113 -5.27 14.23 -0.84
N GLU A 114 -5.62 13.00 -1.16
CA GLU A 114 -6.43 12.16 -0.26
C GLU A 114 -5.67 11.80 1.03
N ARG A 115 -4.38 11.50 0.95
CA ARG A 115 -3.56 11.27 2.15
C ARG A 115 -3.45 12.51 3.03
N ALA A 116 -3.36 13.70 2.44
CA ALA A 116 -3.31 14.95 3.20
C ALA A 116 -4.60 15.21 4.00
N LYS A 117 -5.76 14.72 3.53
CA LYS A 117 -7.03 14.82 4.27
C LYS A 117 -7.08 13.90 5.49
N LEU A 118 -6.42 12.74 5.43
CA LEU A 118 -6.39 11.76 6.52
C LEU A 118 -5.47 12.14 7.69
N ASN A 119 -4.49 13.01 7.43
CA ASN A 119 -3.52 13.47 8.43
C ASN A 119 -3.90 14.83 9.06
N ARG A 120 -5.11 15.34 8.79
CA ARG A 120 -5.68 16.54 9.41
C ARG A 120 -6.60 16.14 10.54
#